data_AF-A0A086MPD4-F1
#
_entry.id   AF-A0A086MPD4-F1
#
_cell.length_a   1.000
_cell.length_b   1.000
_cell.length_c   1.000
_cell.angle_alpha   90.00
_cell.angle_beta   90.00
_cell.angle_gamma   90.00
#
_symmetry.space_group_name_H-M   'P 1'
#
loop_
_entity.id
_entity.type
_entity.pdbx_description
1 polymer ?
#
loop_
_entity_poly.entity_id
_entity_poly.type
_entity_poly.pdbx_seq_one_letter_code
_entity_poly.pdbx_strand_id
1 'polypeptide(L)'
;AWRCARLIIAQLEEAQVRVAEAEQEILAWHRTNEVSQRLETIPGVGIITASALAATISDPRSFRSGRHLAAWIGLVPRQSGTGGKVRLGHISKEGDRYLRRLLVLGATTLLRHARGKASAAAGWINALLARRPAGIVKVAIANKLARVAWAVLQGNQGYRAPAAAAA
;
A
#
# COMPACT_ATOMS: atom_id res chain seq x y z
N ALA A 1 24.88 -35.11 -11.53
CA ALA A 1 24.65 -33.64 -11.54
C ALA A 1 23.18 -33.25 -11.82
N TRP A 2 22.53 -33.76 -12.88
CA TRP A 2 21.19 -33.30 -13.31
C TRP A 2 19.97 -33.78 -12.48
N ARG A 3 20.12 -34.76 -11.59
CA ARG A 3 19.00 -35.27 -10.78
C ARG A 3 18.45 -34.23 -9.81
N CYS A 4 19.33 -33.52 -9.10
CA CYS A 4 18.91 -32.48 -8.15
C CYS A 4 18.25 -31.29 -8.87
N ALA A 5 18.78 -30.89 -10.04
CA ALA A 5 18.19 -29.83 -10.86
C ALA A 5 16.75 -30.18 -11.29
N ARG A 6 16.51 -31.43 -11.75
CA ARG A 6 15.17 -31.88 -12.13
C ARG A 6 14.17 -31.88 -10.96
N LEU A 7 14.62 -32.24 -9.75
CA LEU A 7 13.77 -32.20 -8.55
C LEU A 7 13.37 -30.77 -8.18
N ILE A 8 14.30 -29.82 -8.22
CA ILE A 8 14.01 -28.41 -7.94
C ILE A 8 13.06 -27.82 -8.99
N ILE A 9 13.26 -28.15 -10.27
CA ILE A 9 12.36 -27.71 -11.35
C ILE A 9 10.94 -28.20 -11.11
N ALA A 10 10.77 -29.50 -10.83
CA ALA A 10 9.44 -30.06 -10.54
C ALA A 10 8.76 -29.37 -9.34
N GLN A 11 9.52 -29.06 -8.28
CA GLN A 11 9.00 -28.32 -7.13
C GLN A 11 8.59 -26.88 -7.48
N LEU A 12 9.34 -26.20 -8.36
CA LEU A 12 9.00 -24.85 -8.83
C LEU A 12 7.74 -24.85 -9.67
N GLU A 13 7.59 -25.83 -10.57
CA GLU A 13 6.40 -26.00 -11.40
C GLU A 13 5.15 -26.24 -10.53
N GLU A 14 5.25 -27.13 -9.54
CA GLU A 14 4.17 -27.40 -8.59
C GLU A 14 3.81 -26.15 -7.76
N ALA A 15 4.81 -25.41 -7.28
CA ALA A 15 4.59 -24.17 -6.55
C ALA A 15 3.91 -23.10 -7.44
N GLN A 16 4.29 -23.01 -8.72
CA GLN A 16 3.68 -22.07 -9.66
C GLN A 16 2.20 -22.37 -9.90
N VAL A 17 1.83 -23.65 -10.01
CA VAL A 17 0.42 -24.08 -10.13
C VAL A 17 -0.36 -23.66 -8.89
N ARG A 18 0.13 -23.96 -7.68
CA ARG A 18 -0.55 -23.60 -6.43
C ARG A 18 -0.70 -22.09 -6.24
N VAL A 19 0.29 -21.30 -6.65
CA VAL A 19 0.20 -19.84 -6.62
C VAL A 19 -0.90 -19.36 -7.56
N ALA A 20 -0.96 -19.89 -8.78
CA ALA A 20 -1.99 -19.51 -9.74
C ALA A 20 -3.41 -19.85 -9.25
N GLU A 21 -3.59 -21.02 -8.63
CA GLU A 21 -4.87 -21.41 -8.02
C GLU A 21 -5.28 -20.42 -6.91
N ALA A 22 -4.38 -20.11 -5.98
CA ALA A 22 -4.64 -19.14 -4.92
C ALA A 22 -4.95 -17.74 -5.47
N GLU A 23 -4.29 -17.31 -6.54
CA GLU A 23 -4.59 -16.03 -7.22
C GLU A 23 -6.00 -16.03 -7.82
N GLN A 24 -6.46 -17.14 -8.39
CA GLN A 24 -7.84 -17.26 -8.90
C GLN A 24 -8.87 -17.20 -7.77
N GLU A 25 -8.60 -17.82 -6.63
CA GLU A 25 -9.48 -17.75 -5.46
C GLU A 25 -9.59 -16.31 -4.93
N ILE A 26 -8.46 -15.61 -4.82
CA ILE A 26 -8.43 -14.20 -4.41
C ILE A 26 -9.22 -13.33 -5.39
N LEU A 27 -9.10 -13.59 -6.69
CA LEU A 27 -9.83 -12.89 -7.73
C LEU A 27 -11.35 -13.14 -7.65
N ALA A 28 -11.75 -14.39 -7.43
CA ALA A 28 -13.15 -14.76 -7.26
C ALA A 28 -13.76 -14.08 -6.03
N TRP A 29 -13.04 -14.08 -4.90
CA TRP A 29 -13.47 -13.38 -3.69
C TRP A 29 -13.52 -11.86 -3.88
N HIS A 30 -12.54 -11.27 -4.57
CA HIS A 30 -12.53 -9.84 -4.87
C HIS A 30 -13.78 -9.42 -5.67
N ARG A 31 -14.20 -10.22 -6.65
CA ARG A 31 -15.38 -9.94 -7.48
C ARG A 31 -16.70 -9.97 -6.70
N THR A 32 -16.75 -10.61 -5.54
CA THR A 32 -17.93 -10.63 -4.66
C THR A 32 -17.83 -9.64 -3.50
N ASN A 33 -16.66 -9.03 -3.29
CA ASN A 33 -16.41 -8.11 -2.18
C ASN A 33 -16.35 -6.65 -2.64
N GLU A 34 -17.43 -5.90 -2.38
CA GLU A 34 -17.52 -4.48 -2.77
C GLU A 34 -16.44 -3.60 -2.11
N VAL A 35 -16.03 -3.91 -0.87
CA VAL A 35 -15.00 -3.15 -0.16
C VAL A 35 -13.66 -3.29 -0.88
N SER A 36 -13.32 -4.52 -1.30
CA SER A 36 -12.13 -4.81 -2.09
C SER A 36 -12.16 -4.08 -3.44
N GLN A 37 -13.30 -4.09 -4.15
CA GLN A 37 -13.45 -3.36 -5.41
C GLN A 37 -13.28 -1.85 -5.23
N ARG A 38 -13.88 -1.26 -4.20
CA ARG A 38 -13.71 0.16 -3.89
C ARG A 38 -12.25 0.49 -3.58
N LEU A 39 -11.54 -0.36 -2.86
CA LEU A 39 -10.12 -0.16 -2.55
C LEU A 39 -9.21 -0.25 -3.78
N GLU A 40 -9.51 -1.14 -4.73
CA GLU A 40 -8.76 -1.28 -5.98
C GLU A 40 -8.78 0.01 -6.82
N THR A 41 -9.86 0.82 -6.73
CA THR A 41 -9.93 2.09 -7.45
C THR A 41 -8.85 3.11 -7.04
N ILE A 42 -8.16 2.89 -5.91
CA ILE A 42 -7.07 3.75 -5.46
C ILE A 42 -5.85 3.52 -6.38
N PRO A 43 -5.30 4.57 -7.02
CA PRO A 43 -4.09 4.43 -7.83
C PRO A 43 -2.95 3.80 -7.01
N GLY A 44 -2.32 2.77 -7.56
CA GLY A 44 -1.25 2.03 -6.88
C GLY A 44 -1.73 0.92 -5.95
N VAL A 45 -3.04 0.75 -5.76
CA VAL A 45 -3.65 -0.43 -5.14
C VAL A 45 -4.17 -1.34 -6.25
N GLY A 46 -3.76 -2.60 -6.26
CA GLY A 46 -4.32 -3.62 -7.16
C GLY A 46 -5.07 -4.69 -6.38
N ILE A 47 -5.67 -5.65 -7.07
CA ILE A 47 -6.54 -6.71 -6.52
C ILE A 47 -5.97 -7.36 -5.26
N ILE A 48 -4.70 -7.82 -5.28
CA ILE A 48 -4.08 -8.46 -4.11
C ILE A 48 -4.01 -7.50 -2.91
N THR A 49 -3.60 -6.26 -3.13
CA THR A 49 -3.51 -5.23 -2.07
C THR A 49 -4.88 -4.84 -1.56
N ALA A 50 -5.85 -4.68 -2.46
CA ALA A 50 -7.23 -4.36 -2.11
C ALA A 50 -7.86 -5.48 -1.28
N SER A 51 -7.67 -6.73 -1.71
CA SER A 51 -8.19 -7.89 -1.01
C SER A 51 -7.53 -8.11 0.34
N ALA A 52 -6.22 -7.93 0.43
CA ALA A 52 -5.51 -7.98 1.71
C ALA A 52 -6.03 -6.89 2.68
N LEU A 53 -6.20 -5.65 2.21
CA LEU A 53 -6.74 -4.58 3.04
C LEU A 53 -8.17 -4.87 3.51
N ALA A 54 -9.05 -5.33 2.61
CA ALA A 54 -10.44 -5.65 2.92
C ALA A 54 -10.57 -6.88 3.85
N ALA A 55 -9.71 -7.89 3.69
CA ALA A 55 -9.71 -9.08 4.54
C ALA A 55 -9.12 -8.80 5.93
N THR A 56 -8.06 -7.99 6.01
CA THR A 56 -7.40 -7.69 7.29
C THR A 56 -8.14 -6.62 8.11
N ILE A 57 -8.78 -5.65 7.46
CA ILE A 57 -9.45 -4.54 8.14
C ILE A 57 -10.97 -4.75 8.11
N SER A 58 -11.47 -5.52 9.07
CA SER A 58 -12.90 -5.86 9.15
C SER A 58 -13.78 -4.68 9.58
N ASP A 59 -13.31 -3.83 10.50
CA ASP A 59 -14.01 -2.61 10.92
C ASP A 59 -13.09 -1.38 10.88
N PRO A 60 -13.21 -0.50 9.87
CA PRO A 60 -12.39 0.70 9.76
C PRO A 60 -12.67 1.75 10.85
N ARG A 61 -13.80 1.65 11.56
CA ARG A 61 -14.15 2.54 12.68
C ARG A 61 -13.31 2.29 13.92
N SER A 62 -12.66 1.12 14.00
CA SER A 62 -11.65 0.81 15.02
C SER A 62 -10.48 1.80 15.01
N PHE A 63 -10.26 2.50 13.90
CA PHE A 63 -9.26 3.56 13.79
C PHE A 63 -9.89 4.95 13.84
N ARG A 64 -9.43 5.79 14.79
CA ARG A 64 -9.88 7.18 14.93
C ARG A 64 -9.62 8.06 13.71
N SER A 65 -8.59 7.73 12.92
CA SER A 65 -8.27 8.42 11.67
C SER A 65 -7.36 7.59 10.80
N GLY A 66 -7.22 7.93 9.51
CA GLY A 66 -6.27 7.29 8.62
C GLY A 66 -4.81 7.40 9.07
N ARG A 67 -4.46 8.37 9.94
CA ARG A 67 -3.13 8.42 10.58
C ARG A 67 -2.94 7.28 11.57
N HIS A 68 -4.00 6.87 12.28
CA HIS A 68 -3.96 5.71 13.18
C HIS A 68 -3.85 4.42 12.39
N LEU A 69 -4.55 4.27 11.26
CA LEU A 69 -4.36 3.12 10.38
C LEU A 69 -2.91 3.05 9.86
N ALA A 70 -2.37 4.17 9.35
CA ALA A 70 -0.99 4.22 8.89
C ALA A 70 0.02 3.90 10.00
N ALA A 71 -0.28 4.28 11.26
CA ALA A 71 0.53 3.93 12.41
C ALA A 71 0.47 2.44 12.73
N TRP A 72 -0.72 1.85 12.71
CA TRP A 72 -0.96 0.42 12.94
C TRP A 72 -0.30 -0.47 11.88
N ILE A 73 -0.24 -0.03 10.62
CA ILE A 73 0.52 -0.72 9.55
C ILE A 73 2.05 -0.55 9.73
N GLY A 74 2.50 0.42 10.55
CA GLY A 74 3.92 0.70 10.77
C GLY A 74 4.55 1.62 9.71
N LEU A 75 3.75 2.49 9.09
CA LEU A 75 4.17 3.49 8.08
C LEU A 75 4.47 4.88 8.69
N VAL A 76 4.56 4.99 10.01
CA VAL A 76 4.86 6.24 10.73
C VAL A 76 6.26 6.19 11.36
N PRO A 77 6.95 7.33 11.51
CA PRO A 77 8.20 7.38 12.26
C PRO A 77 7.97 7.01 13.73
N ARG A 78 8.95 6.32 14.32
CA ARG A 78 9.01 6.08 15.76
C ARG A 78 9.17 7.43 16.48
N GLN A 79 8.37 7.66 17.50
CA GLN A 79 8.50 8.81 18.37
C GLN A 79 9.29 8.41 19.62
N SER A 80 10.29 9.19 19.97
CA SER A 80 11.02 9.06 21.23
C SER A 80 11.31 10.44 21.82
N GLY A 81 11.36 10.55 23.14
CA GLY A 81 11.55 11.83 23.79
C GLY A 81 11.21 11.79 25.27
N THR A 82 11.93 12.58 26.07
CA THR A 82 11.67 12.82 27.49
C THR A 82 11.63 14.32 27.74
N GLY A 83 10.89 14.75 28.77
CA GLY A 83 10.82 16.16 29.16
C GLY A 83 10.17 17.09 28.12
N GLY A 84 9.10 16.65 27.45
CA GLY A 84 8.33 17.48 26.51
C GLY A 84 8.95 17.68 25.11
N LYS A 85 10.14 17.14 24.85
CA LYS A 85 10.78 17.20 23.52
C LYS A 85 10.46 15.93 22.72
N VAL A 86 9.69 16.07 21.63
CA VAL A 86 9.41 14.96 20.71
C VAL A 86 10.49 14.88 19.64
N ARG A 87 11.19 13.75 19.54
CA ARG A 87 12.11 13.43 18.44
C ARG A 87 11.49 12.36 17.54
N LEU A 88 11.55 12.58 16.24
CA LEU A 88 11.11 11.63 15.22
C LEU A 88 12.31 10.84 14.71
N GLY A 89 12.26 9.52 14.84
CA GLY A 89 13.28 8.60 14.37
C GLY A 89 12.94 7.96 13.01
N HIS A 90 13.54 6.79 12.77
CA HIS A 90 13.21 5.95 11.62
C HIS A 90 11.74 5.51 11.62
N ILE A 91 11.26 5.03 10.46
CA ILE A 91 9.96 4.37 10.36
C ILE A 91 9.91 3.24 11.38
N SER A 92 8.82 3.23 12.16
CA SER A 92 8.60 2.29 13.26
C SER A 92 8.78 0.86 12.80
N LYS A 93 8.16 0.49 11.66
CA LYS A 93 8.07 -0.90 11.15
C LYS A 93 7.34 -1.87 12.07
N GLU A 94 7.01 -1.44 13.30
CA GLU A 94 6.05 -2.07 14.22
C GLU A 94 4.64 -1.96 13.61
N GLY A 95 4.09 -3.09 13.18
CA GLY A 95 2.80 -3.15 12.49
C GLY A 95 2.73 -4.30 11.48
N ASP A 96 1.66 -4.32 10.68
CA ASP A 96 1.48 -5.35 9.65
C ASP A 96 2.55 -5.26 8.55
N ARG A 97 3.51 -6.20 8.56
CA ARG A 97 4.61 -6.26 7.60
C ARG A 97 4.11 -6.52 6.18
N TYR A 98 3.05 -7.30 6.01
CA TYR A 98 2.52 -7.69 4.71
C TYR A 98 1.81 -6.51 4.05
N LEU A 99 0.86 -5.86 4.73
CA LEU A 99 0.18 -4.67 4.24
C LEU A 99 1.18 -3.52 3.98
N ARG A 100 2.16 -3.34 4.86
CA ARG A 100 3.23 -2.35 4.64
C ARG A 100 4.01 -2.64 3.36
N ARG A 101 4.36 -3.90 3.09
CA ARG A 101 5.06 -4.28 1.85
C ARG A 101 4.20 -4.00 0.62
N LEU A 102 2.92 -4.39 0.63
CA LEU A 102 2.00 -4.18 -0.49
C LEU A 102 1.81 -2.69 -0.80
N LEU A 103 1.62 -1.85 0.23
CA LEU A 103 1.50 -0.41 0.05
C LEU A 103 2.79 0.25 -0.45
N VAL A 104 3.97 -0.26 -0.04
CA VAL A 104 5.26 0.22 -0.56
C VAL A 104 5.50 -0.21 -2.01
N LEU A 105 5.02 -1.39 -2.41
CA LEU A 105 5.03 -1.81 -3.81
C LEU A 105 4.13 -0.90 -4.66
N GLY A 106 2.91 -0.64 -4.22
CA GLY A 106 2.00 0.32 -4.84
C GLY A 106 2.57 1.73 -4.92
N ALA A 107 3.22 2.21 -3.85
CA ALA A 107 3.93 3.48 -3.86
C ALA A 107 5.09 3.53 -4.88
N THR A 108 5.76 2.40 -5.09
CA THR A 108 6.87 2.29 -6.05
C THR A 108 6.36 2.41 -7.49
N THR A 109 5.21 1.82 -7.82
CA THR A 109 4.61 1.94 -9.16
C THR A 109 4.16 3.38 -9.42
N LEU A 110 3.50 4.02 -8.45
CA LEU A 110 3.12 5.44 -8.55
C LEU A 110 4.32 6.36 -8.72
N LEU A 111 5.39 6.15 -7.94
CA LEU A 111 6.60 6.96 -8.05
C LEU A 111 7.24 6.83 -9.44
N ARG A 112 7.31 5.60 -9.99
CA ARG A 112 7.82 5.37 -11.34
C ARG A 112 6.96 6.05 -12.38
N HIS A 113 5.64 5.98 -12.24
CA HIS A 113 4.70 6.59 -13.17
C HIS A 113 4.70 8.13 -13.13
N ALA A 114 4.89 8.73 -11.95
CA ALA A 114 4.84 10.18 -11.75
C ALA A 114 6.10 10.92 -12.24
N ARG A 115 7.25 10.24 -12.30
CA ARG A 115 8.51 10.83 -12.76
C ARG A 115 8.37 11.36 -14.18
N GLY A 116 8.68 12.64 -14.36
CA GLY A 116 8.65 13.31 -15.68
C GLY A 116 7.24 13.65 -16.20
N LYS A 117 6.17 13.46 -15.42
CA LYS A 117 4.80 13.82 -15.82
C LYS A 117 4.30 15.08 -15.10
N ALA A 118 3.57 15.91 -15.85
CA ALA A 118 2.87 17.09 -15.32
C ALA A 118 1.38 16.77 -15.11
N SER A 119 1.05 16.18 -13.95
CA SER A 119 -0.34 16.02 -13.48
C SER A 119 -0.43 16.43 -12.01
N ALA A 120 -1.62 16.78 -11.51
CA ALA A 120 -1.78 17.23 -10.11
C ALA A 120 -1.26 16.19 -9.09
N ALA A 121 -1.50 14.90 -9.34
CA ALA A 121 -0.97 13.81 -8.52
C ALA A 121 0.55 13.65 -8.64
N ALA A 122 1.09 13.82 -9.86
CA ALA A 122 2.54 13.78 -10.10
C ALA A 122 3.26 15.01 -9.52
N GLY A 123 2.61 16.17 -9.48
CA GLY A 123 3.17 17.42 -8.95
C GLY A 123 3.59 17.30 -7.48
N TRP A 124 2.76 16.71 -6.63
CA TRP A 124 3.12 16.46 -5.23
C TRP A 124 4.31 15.50 -5.09
N ILE A 125 4.35 14.43 -5.90
CA ILE A 125 5.44 13.44 -5.88
C ILE A 125 6.74 14.07 -6.39
N ASN A 126 6.70 14.82 -7.49
CA ASN A 126 7.85 15.49 -8.08
C ASN A 126 8.40 16.59 -7.16
N ALA A 127 7.51 17.36 -6.50
CA ALA A 127 7.91 18.34 -5.49
C ALA A 127 8.59 17.70 -4.27
N LEU A 128 8.24 16.46 -3.91
CA LEU A 128 8.91 15.69 -2.86
C LEU A 128 10.27 15.17 -3.33
N LEU A 129 10.34 14.64 -4.56
CA LEU A 129 11.59 14.17 -5.17
C LEU A 129 12.63 15.29 -5.30
N ALA A 130 12.21 16.53 -5.53
CA ALA A 130 13.10 17.69 -5.58
C ALA A 130 13.82 17.97 -4.24
N ARG A 131 13.29 17.48 -3.11
CA ARG A 131 13.77 17.80 -1.76
C ARG A 131 14.28 16.59 -0.97
N ARG A 132 13.86 15.37 -1.33
CA ARG A 132 14.10 14.15 -0.55
C ARG A 132 14.48 12.98 -1.44
N PRO A 133 15.34 12.06 -0.95
CA PRO A 133 15.73 10.87 -1.71
C PRO A 133 14.52 9.97 -1.98
N ALA A 134 14.55 9.26 -3.10
CA ALA A 134 13.42 8.45 -3.59
C ALA A 134 12.90 7.43 -2.57
N GLY A 135 13.77 6.82 -1.75
CA GLY A 135 13.37 5.89 -0.70
C GLY A 135 12.41 6.51 0.33
N ILE A 136 12.68 7.75 0.73
CA ILE A 136 11.80 8.50 1.66
C ILE A 136 10.48 8.85 0.98
N VAL A 137 10.53 9.25 -0.30
CA VAL A 137 9.33 9.58 -1.07
C VAL A 137 8.42 8.36 -1.24
N LYS A 138 8.98 7.16 -1.51
CA LYS A 138 8.19 5.91 -1.56
C LYS A 138 7.41 5.67 -0.28
N VAL A 139 8.05 5.82 0.87
CA VAL A 139 7.38 5.63 2.17
C VAL A 139 6.32 6.70 2.41
N ALA A 140 6.58 7.95 2.02
CA ALA A 140 5.59 9.02 2.11
C ALA A 140 4.35 8.74 1.25
N ILE A 141 4.54 8.24 0.03
CA ILE A 141 3.43 7.80 -0.84
C ILE A 141 2.69 6.64 -0.19
N ALA A 142 3.38 5.62 0.33
CA ALA A 142 2.74 4.49 1.01
C ALA A 142 1.91 4.94 2.22
N ASN A 143 2.42 5.88 3.03
CA ASN A 143 1.68 6.48 4.13
C ASN A 143 0.43 7.22 3.64
N LYS A 144 0.53 7.97 2.53
CA LYS A 144 -0.62 8.61 1.89
C LYS A 144 -1.65 7.58 1.41
N LEU A 145 -1.21 6.48 0.79
CA LEU A 145 -2.08 5.39 0.35
C LEU A 145 -2.82 4.73 1.52
N ALA A 146 -2.14 4.47 2.64
CA ALA A 146 -2.81 3.95 3.85
C ALA A 146 -3.93 4.88 4.34
N ARG A 147 -3.69 6.19 4.31
CA ARG A 147 -4.69 7.19 4.73
C ARG A 147 -5.87 7.29 3.76
N VAL A 148 -5.61 7.16 2.46
CA VAL A 148 -6.63 7.11 1.43
C VAL A 148 -7.45 5.83 1.54
N ALA A 149 -6.80 4.68 1.73
CA ALA A 149 -7.46 3.39 1.95
C ALA A 149 -8.40 3.46 3.15
N TRP A 150 -7.97 4.05 4.28
CA TRP A 150 -8.85 4.28 5.42
C TRP A 150 -10.09 5.13 5.06
N ALA A 151 -9.91 6.20 4.28
CA ALA A 151 -11.03 7.05 3.88
C ALA A 151 -12.02 6.30 2.95
N VAL A 152 -11.51 5.47 2.04
CA VAL A 152 -12.34 4.61 1.17
C VAL A 152 -13.05 3.51 1.96
N LEU A 153 -12.40 2.95 2.99
CA LEU A 153 -13.01 1.97 3.89
C LEU A 153 -14.15 2.58 4.73
N GLN A 154 -13.97 3.82 5.20
CA GLN A 154 -15.00 4.53 5.97
C GLN A 154 -16.16 5.02 5.10
N GLY A 155 -15.87 5.36 3.84
CA GLY A 155 -16.87 5.79 2.88
C GLY A 155 -17.57 4.60 2.19
N ASN A 156 -18.70 4.88 1.56
CA ASN A 156 -19.36 3.92 0.68
C ASN A 156 -19.06 4.19 -0.81
N GLN A 157 -18.02 4.96 -1.10
CA GLN A 157 -17.64 5.39 -2.46
C GLN A 157 -16.20 5.00 -2.75
N GLY A 158 -15.92 4.68 -4.02
CA GLY A 158 -14.56 4.46 -4.50
C GLY A 158 -13.69 5.71 -4.39
N TYR A 159 -12.40 5.55 -4.67
CA TYR A 159 -11.45 6.64 -4.71
C TYR A 159 -11.87 7.70 -5.74
N ARG A 160 -11.98 8.95 -5.26
CA ARG A 160 -12.14 10.12 -6.11
C ARG A 160 -10.83 10.89 -6.13
N ALA A 161 -10.30 11.11 -7.33
CA ALA A 161 -9.13 11.97 -7.49
C ALA A 161 -9.43 13.37 -6.92
N PRO A 162 -8.50 13.98 -6.17
CA PRO A 162 -8.68 15.36 -5.73
C PRO A 162 -8.85 16.24 -6.97
N ALA A 163 -9.88 17.09 -6.98
CA ALA A 163 -10.03 18.10 -8.01
C ALA A 163 -8.72 18.88 -8.10
N ALA A 164 -8.19 19.06 -9.31
CA ALA A 164 -7.04 19.94 -9.50
C ALA A 164 -7.41 21.27 -8.87
N ALA A 165 -6.65 21.70 -7.86
CA ALA A 165 -6.86 23.02 -7.27
C ALA A 165 -6.80 24.02 -8.43
N ALA A 166 -7.87 24.79 -8.63
CA ALA A 166 -7.88 25.87 -9.59
C ALA A 166 -6.69 26.78 -9.23
N ALA A 167 -5.83 27.00 -10.22
CA ALA A 167 -4.65 27.86 -10.10
C ALA A 167 -5.08 29.33 -9.90
#